data_AF-A0A3S2A6U6-F1
#
_entry.id   AF-A0A3S2A6U6-F1
#
_cell.length_a   1.000
_cell.length_b   1.000
_cell.length_c   1.000
_cell.angle_alpha   90.00
_cell.angle_beta   90.00
_cell.angle_gamma   90.00
#
_symmetry.space_group_name_H-M   'P 1'
#
loop_
_entity.id
_entity.type
_entity.pdbx_description
1 polymer ?
#
loop_
_entity_poly.entity_id
_entity_poly.type
_entity_poly.pdbx_seq_one_letter_code
_entity_poly.pdbx_strand_id
1 'polypeptide(L)'
;MALDRDGAKLAAGLSVAALAALAGYNAIRAKRAIASLTCGRMMAIDGLRLHFIEAGTGMPLLLLHGNGSMAEDFKSSGVFDEAAKT
;
A
#
# COMPACT_ATOMS: atom_id res chain seq x y z
N MET A 1 12.46 -8.66 -42.22
CA MET A 1 12.40 -7.35 -41.53
C MET A 1 13.48 -7.36 -40.46
N ALA A 2 14.73 -7.11 -40.85
CA ALA A 2 15.86 -7.10 -39.91
C ALA A 2 15.81 -5.78 -39.15
N LEU A 3 15.63 -5.84 -37.83
CA LEU A 3 15.74 -4.64 -36.99
C LEU A 3 17.18 -4.12 -37.14
N ASP A 4 17.31 -2.87 -37.58
CA ASP A 4 18.60 -2.18 -37.59
C ASP A 4 19.24 -2.26 -36.20
N ARG A 5 20.54 -2.59 -36.14
CA ARG A 5 21.24 -2.89 -34.88
C ARG A 5 21.23 -1.69 -33.94
N ASP A 6 21.21 -0.48 -34.51
CA ASP A 6 21.16 0.75 -33.74
C ASP A 6 19.73 1.09 -33.32
N GLY A 7 18.74 0.82 -34.17
CA GLY A 7 17.32 0.80 -33.79
C GLY A 7 17.02 -0.14 -32.61
N ALA A 8 17.61 -1.34 -32.58
CA ALA A 8 17.46 -2.30 -31.49
C ALA A 8 18.06 -1.79 -30.16
N LYS A 9 19.22 -1.13 -30.21
CA LYS A 9 19.86 -0.52 -29.02
C LYS A 9 19.05 0.66 -28.50
N LEU A 10 18.53 1.51 -29.38
CA LEU A 10 17.68 2.64 -29.01
C LEU A 10 16.39 2.17 -28.36
N ALA A 11 15.72 1.17 -28.94
CA ALA A 11 14.52 0.57 -28.36
C ALA A 11 14.81 -0.02 -26.97
N ALA A 12 15.90 -0.79 -26.82
CA ALA A 12 16.29 -1.34 -25.53
C ALA A 12 16.58 -0.23 -24.50
N GLY A 13 17.29 0.82 -24.89
CA GLY A 13 17.57 1.97 -24.03
C GLY A 13 16.29 2.68 -23.55
N LEU A 14 15.34 2.90 -24.45
CA LEU A 14 14.04 3.49 -24.13
C LEU A 14 13.21 2.60 -23.20
N SER A 15 13.21 1.28 -23.42
CA SER A 15 12.52 0.33 -22.53
C SER A 15 13.11 0.34 -21.12
N VAL A 16 14.44 0.34 -20.99
CA VAL A 16 15.11 0.43 -19.68
C VAL A 16 14.76 1.76 -18.99
N ALA A 17 14.80 2.88 -19.71
CA ALA A 17 14.44 4.18 -19.15
C ALA A 17 12.97 4.23 -18.69
N ALA A 18 12.04 3.67 -19.47
CA ALA A 18 10.63 3.61 -19.11
C ALA A 18 10.39 2.74 -17.86
N LEU A 19 11.03 1.57 -17.77
CA LEU A 19 10.94 0.69 -16.60
C LEU A 19 11.51 1.36 -15.35
N ALA A 20 12.65 2.05 -15.47
CA ALA A 20 13.25 2.79 -14.36
C ALA A 20 12.32 3.92 -13.87
N ALA A 21 11.68 4.64 -14.80
CA ALA A 21 10.71 5.68 -14.46
C ALA A 21 9.48 5.11 -13.73
N LEU A 22 8.92 4.00 -14.21
CA LEU A 22 7.79 3.33 -13.56
C LEU A 22 8.15 2.82 -12.16
N ALA A 23 9.32 2.20 -12.02
CA ALA A 23 9.81 1.71 -10.72
C ALA A 23 9.98 2.87 -9.73
N GLY A 24 10.57 3.99 -10.17
CA GLY A 24 10.72 5.20 -9.37
C GLY A 24 9.36 5.80 -8.97
N TYR A 25 8.42 5.90 -9.91
CA TYR A 25 7.06 6.37 -9.64
C TYR A 25 6.35 5.49 -8.60
N ASN A 26 6.41 4.16 -8.75
CA ASN A 26 5.81 3.22 -7.81
C ASN A 26 6.43 3.35 -6.41
N ALA A 27 7.76 3.48 -6.31
CA ALA A 27 8.45 3.67 -5.04
C ALA A 27 8.02 4.98 -4.34
N ILE A 28 7.86 6.08 -5.08
CA ILE A 28 7.38 7.35 -4.54
C ILE A 28 5.93 7.22 -4.05
N ARG A 29 5.06 6.57 -4.82
CA ARG A 29 3.66 6.34 -4.44
C ARG A 29 3.55 5.48 -3.18
N ALA A 30 4.32 4.40 -3.09
CA ALA A 30 4.38 3.55 -1.91
C ALA A 30 4.82 4.33 -0.66
N LYS A 31 5.91 5.11 -0.75
CA LYS A 31 6.38 5.96 0.36
C LYS A 31 5.32 6.97 0.80
N ARG A 32 4.62 7.59 -0.15
CA ARG A 32 3.52 8.53 0.16
C ARG A 32 2.34 7.86 0.84
N ALA A 33 1.96 6.66 0.39
CA ALA A 33 0.87 5.89 1.00
C ALA A 33 1.19 5.53 2.46
N ILE A 34 2.43 5.11 2.74
CA ILE A 34 2.90 4.85 4.11
C ILE A 34 2.90 6.14 4.94
N ALA A 35 3.36 7.25 4.37
CA ALA A 35 3.40 8.54 5.08
C ALA A 35 2.00 9.13 5.34
N SER A 36 1.00 8.81 4.51
CA SER A 36 -0.40 9.24 4.69
C SER A 36 -1.17 8.40 5.71
N LEU A 37 -0.57 7.36 6.29
CA LEU A 37 -1.13 6.66 7.46
C LEU A 37 -1.00 7.56 8.69
N THR A 38 -1.82 8.62 8.74
CA THR A 38 -1.82 9.64 9.79
C THR A 38 -2.92 9.45 10.84
N CYS A 39 -3.73 8.40 10.71
CA CYS A 39 -4.94 8.23 11.50
C CYS A 39 -5.01 6.81 12.09
N GLY A 40 -4.57 6.65 13.34
CA GLY A 40 -4.61 5.36 14.04
C GLY A 40 -3.67 5.30 15.22
N ARG A 41 -3.65 4.14 15.89
CA ARG A 41 -2.66 3.83 16.92
C ARG A 41 -1.52 3.03 16.30
N MET A 42 -0.36 3.14 16.94
CA MET A 42 0.81 2.36 16.58
C MET A 42 1.28 1.54 17.76
N MET A 43 1.61 0.28 17.51
CA MET A 43 2.20 -0.63 18.49
C MET A 43 3.50 -1.21 17.95
N ALA A 44 4.50 -1.33 18.83
CA ALA A 44 5.75 -2.01 18.52
C ALA A 44 5.67 -3.47 18.99
N ILE A 45 5.91 -4.43 18.09
CA ILE A 45 5.91 -5.87 18.38
C ILE A 45 7.15 -6.46 17.70
N ASP A 46 8.08 -7.02 18.47
CA ASP A 46 9.30 -7.68 17.96
C ASP A 46 10.09 -6.84 16.93
N GLY A 47 10.18 -5.53 17.16
CA GLY A 47 10.87 -4.60 16.26
C GLY A 47 10.04 -4.14 15.05
N LEU A 48 8.82 -4.67 14.86
CA LEU A 48 7.87 -4.23 13.84
C LEU A 48 6.96 -3.13 14.40
N ARG A 49 6.67 -2.12 13.57
CA ARG A 49 5.71 -1.06 13.87
C ARG A 49 4.39 -1.39 13.20
N LEU A 50 3.40 -1.83 13.97
CA LEU A 50 2.06 -2.14 13.49
C LEU A 50 1.15 -0.92 13.63
N HIS A 51 0.56 -0.48 12.52
CA HIS A 51 -0.48 0.55 12.51
C HIS A 51 -1.86 -0.11 12.50
N PHE A 52 -2.76 0.36 13.37
CA PHE A 52 -4.13 -0.14 13.45
C PHE A 52 -5.09 0.97 13.87
N ILE A 53 -6.37 0.76 13.59
CA ILE A 53 -7.47 1.60 14.06
C ILE A 53 -8.29 0.84 15.09
N GLU A 54 -8.83 1.54 16.08
CA GLU A 54 -9.61 0.95 17.16
C GLU A 54 -10.77 1.88 17.53
N ALA A 55 -11.94 1.29 17.79
CA ALA A 55 -13.13 1.97 18.26
C ALA A 55 -14.05 0.96 18.97
N GLY A 56 -15.00 1.46 19.76
CA GLY A 56 -15.97 0.64 20.51
C GLY A 56 -15.46 0.22 21.89
N THR A 57 -16.32 -0.48 22.62
CA THR A 57 -16.04 -0.98 23.98
C THR A 57 -16.75 -2.31 24.20
N GLY A 58 -16.07 -3.35 24.66
CA GLY A 58 -16.73 -4.64 24.91
C GLY A 58 -15.86 -5.82 24.55
N MET A 59 -16.46 -6.86 23.95
CA MET A 59 -15.74 -8.04 23.50
C MET A 59 -14.76 -7.67 22.37
N PRO A 60 -13.46 -7.97 22.49
CA PRO A 60 -12.50 -7.65 21.44
C PRO A 60 -12.81 -8.34 20.10
N LEU A 61 -12.86 -7.56 19.03
CA LEU A 61 -12.95 -8.04 17.65
C LEU A 61 -11.74 -7.54 16.85
N LEU A 62 -11.03 -8.45 16.20
CA LEU A 62 -9.89 -8.13 15.35
C LEU A 62 -10.27 -8.33 13.88
N LEU A 63 -10.23 -7.25 13.10
CA LEU A 63 -10.43 -7.29 11.66
C LEU A 63 -9.07 -7.30 10.95
N LEU A 64 -8.81 -8.36 10.20
CA LEU A 64 -7.57 -8.56 9.46
C LEU A 64 -7.83 -8.39 7.97
N HIS A 65 -7.11 -7.46 7.35
CA HIS A 65 -7.19 -7.25 5.91
C HIS A 65 -6.39 -8.32 5.14
N GLY A 66 -6.72 -8.50 3.86
CA GLY A 66 -5.97 -9.34 2.93
C GLY A 66 -4.83 -8.59 2.24
N ASN A 67 -4.07 -9.29 1.40
CA ASN A 67 -3.04 -8.67 0.57
C ASN A 67 -3.66 -7.63 -0.39
N GLY A 68 -3.03 -6.45 -0.49
CA GLY A 68 -3.51 -5.34 -1.34
C GLY A 68 -4.67 -4.53 -0.75
N SER A 69 -5.10 -4.85 0.47
CA SER A 69 -6.12 -4.11 1.23
C SER A 69 -5.47 -3.41 2.43
N MET A 70 -6.20 -2.51 3.08
CA MET A 70 -5.79 -1.73 4.25
C MET A 70 -6.90 -1.69 5.30
N ALA A 71 -6.56 -1.31 6.54
CA ALA A 71 -7.55 -1.22 7.62
C ALA A 71 -8.68 -0.23 7.30
N GLU A 72 -8.38 0.81 6.54
CA GLU A 72 -9.29 1.84 6.05
C GLU A 72 -10.35 1.28 5.08
N ASP A 73 -10.15 0.11 4.48
CA ASP A 73 -11.17 -0.55 3.66
C ASP A 73 -12.35 -1.00 4.54
N PHE A 74 -12.10 -1.42 5.79
CA PHE A 74 -13.17 -1.73 6.74
C PHE A 74 -13.96 -0.48 7.15
N LYS A 75 -13.28 0.66 7.31
CA LYS A 75 -13.95 1.96 7.53
C LYS A 75 -14.82 2.33 6.33
N SER A 76 -14.26 2.22 5.12
CA SER A 76 -14.95 2.57 3.87
C SER A 76 -16.17 1.69 3.61
N SER A 77 -16.12 0.42 4.02
CA SER A 77 -17.26 -0.50 3.92
C SER A 77 -18.36 -0.26 4.96
N GLY A 78 -18.08 0.50 6.03
CA GLY A 78 -18.99 0.71 7.17
C GLY A 78 -19.00 -0.41 8.22
N VAL A 79 -18.43 -1.59 7.93
CA VAL A 79 -18.43 -2.72 8.89
C VAL A 79 -17.70 -2.39 10.19
N PHE A 80 -16.64 -1.58 10.11
CA PHE A 80 -15.88 -1.16 11.29
C PHE A 80 -16.74 -0.32 12.23
N ASP A 81 -17.47 0.66 11.69
CA ASP A 81 -18.31 1.56 12.48
C ASP A 81 -19.55 0.84 13.02
N GLU A 82 -20.06 -0.18 12.32
CA GLU A 82 -21.16 -1.02 12.82
C GLU A 82 -20.71 -1.91 13.97
N ALA A 83 -19.56 -2.59 13.83
CA ALA A 83 -19.02 -3.46 14.88
C ALA A 83 -18.65 -2.70 16.15
N ALA A 84 -18.28 -1.42 16.04
CA ALA A 84 -17.91 -0.57 17.17
C ALA A 84 -19.09 -0.04 17.99
N LYS A 85 -20.35 -0.26 17.57
CA LYS A 85 -21.55 0.19 18.31
C LYS A 85 -21.90 -0.70 19.50
N THR A 86 -21.34 -1.91 19.54
CA THR A 86 -21.53 -2.92 20.59
C THR A 86 -20.33 -2.98 21.52
#